data_AF-A0AAC9LGP6-F1
#
_entry.id   AF-A0AAC9LGP6-F1
#
_cell.length_a   1.000
_cell.length_b   1.000
_cell.length_c   1.000
_cell.angle_alpha   90.00
_cell.angle_beta   90.00
_cell.angle_gamma   90.00
#
_symmetry.space_group_name_H-M   'P 1'
#
loop_
_entity.id
_entity.type
_entity.pdbx_description
1 polymer ?
#
loop_
_entity_poly.entity_id
_entity_poly.type
_entity_poly.pdbx_seq_one_letter_code
_entity_poly.pdbx_strand_id
1 'polypeptide(L)'
;MFKVDPEQLETRAGRLTGTSGSIEDTAQTLRGAVTDKMGCWGGDEIGRSFSSRYREPSSQVLDLLDALPGQLLDMRDRLQTTARDYAGVDEHNAGLVGSPDAGSR
;
A
#
# COMPACT_ATOMS: atom_id res chain seq x y z
N MET A 1 3.22 -29.88 3.32
CA MET A 1 2.46 -29.32 2.18
C MET A 1 1.93 -27.96 2.64
N PHE A 2 2.33 -26.87 1.99
CA PHE A 2 1.83 -25.54 2.32
C PHE A 2 0.46 -25.38 1.66
N LYS A 3 -0.60 -25.23 2.48
CA LYS A 3 -1.94 -24.88 2.00
C LYS A 3 -2.08 -23.37 2.16
N VAL A 4 -2.09 -22.66 1.05
CA VAL A 4 -2.45 -21.23 1.06
C VAL A 4 -3.95 -21.13 1.26
N ASP A 5 -4.35 -20.16 2.08
CA ASP A 5 -5.74 -19.86 2.45
C ASP A 5 -6.17 -18.57 1.75
N PRO A 6 -6.95 -18.66 0.65
CA PRO A 6 -7.37 -17.50 -0.13
C PRO A 6 -8.19 -16.48 0.69
N GLU A 7 -9.02 -16.93 1.63
CA GLU A 7 -9.81 -16.02 2.47
C GLU A 7 -8.92 -15.19 3.41
N GLN A 8 -7.88 -15.81 3.96
CA GLN A 8 -6.91 -15.07 4.75
C GLN A 8 -6.10 -14.07 3.92
N LEU A 9 -5.80 -14.37 2.67
CA LEU A 9 -5.13 -13.43 1.77
C LEU A 9 -6.02 -12.21 1.47
N GLU A 10 -7.30 -12.42 1.16
CA GLU A 10 -8.26 -11.34 0.94
C GLU A 10 -8.48 -10.50 2.21
N THR A 11 -8.57 -11.15 3.39
CA THR A 11 -8.67 -10.43 4.67
C THR A 11 -7.46 -9.53 4.91
N ARG A 12 -6.24 -10.01 4.62
CA ARG A 12 -5.01 -9.23 4.76
C ARG A 12 -4.96 -8.09 3.74
N ALA A 13 -5.38 -8.34 2.50
CA ALA A 13 -5.49 -7.32 1.47
C ALA A 13 -6.45 -6.20 1.88
N GLY A 14 -7.62 -6.54 2.44
CA GLY A 14 -8.58 -5.54 2.96
C GLY A 14 -8.00 -4.65 4.06
N ARG A 15 -7.16 -5.20 4.96
CA ARG A 15 -6.47 -4.41 6.00
C ARG A 15 -5.50 -3.39 5.39
N LEU A 16 -4.79 -3.76 4.32
CA LEU A 16 -3.87 -2.85 3.63
C LEU A 16 -4.62 -1.65 3.02
N THR A 17 -5.83 -1.85 2.48
CA THR A 17 -6.70 -0.75 2.01
C THR A 17 -7.07 0.21 3.15
N GLY A 18 -7.41 -0.31 4.33
CA GLY A 18 -7.71 0.54 5.48
C GLY A 18 -6.48 1.35 5.93
N THR A 19 -5.33 0.69 6.01
CA THR A 19 -4.06 1.33 6.39
C THR A 19 -3.61 2.36 5.35
N SER A 20 -3.76 2.10 4.06
CA SER A 20 -3.40 3.05 3.01
C SER A 20 -4.22 4.33 3.11
N GLY A 21 -5.52 4.23 3.37
CA GLY A 21 -6.38 5.41 3.59
C GLY A 21 -5.96 6.23 4.81
N SER A 22 -5.68 5.58 5.94
CA SER A 22 -5.20 6.30 7.14
C SER A 22 -3.86 7.00 6.93
N ILE A 23 -2.96 6.42 6.13
CA ILE A 23 -1.69 7.04 5.78
C ILE A 23 -1.90 8.23 4.84
N GLU A 24 -2.79 8.12 3.87
CA GLU A 24 -3.15 9.23 2.99
C GLU A 24 -3.69 10.43 3.78
N ASP A 25 -4.64 10.21 4.69
CA ASP A 25 -5.19 11.28 5.55
C ASP A 25 -4.10 11.95 6.41
N THR A 26 -3.18 11.13 6.95
CA THR A 26 -2.05 11.62 7.75
C THR A 26 -1.07 12.42 6.91
N ALA A 27 -0.74 11.95 5.70
CA ALA A 27 0.15 12.63 4.76
C ALA A 27 -0.43 13.99 4.33
N GLN A 28 -1.73 14.03 4.01
CA GLN A 28 -2.42 15.27 3.66
C GLN A 28 -2.42 16.28 4.82
N THR A 29 -2.67 15.80 6.05
CA THR A 29 -2.62 16.64 7.26
C THR A 29 -1.22 17.23 7.48
N LEU A 30 -0.18 16.40 7.36
CA LEU A 30 1.22 16.85 7.51
C LEU A 30 1.63 17.82 6.40
N ARG A 31 1.23 17.56 5.15
CA ARG A 31 1.48 18.44 4.00
C ARG A 31 0.85 19.81 4.21
N GLY A 32 -0.39 19.85 4.71
CA GLY A 32 -1.07 21.08 5.08
C GLY A 32 -0.29 21.85 6.16
N ALA A 33 0.08 21.18 7.25
CA ALA A 33 0.82 21.81 8.35
C ALA A 33 2.20 22.34 7.93
N VAL A 34 2.96 21.60 7.12
CA VAL A 34 4.27 22.04 6.63
C VAL A 34 4.12 23.23 5.69
N THR A 35 3.16 23.18 4.78
CA THR A 35 2.93 24.25 3.80
C THR A 35 2.46 25.54 4.48
N ASP A 36 1.60 25.45 5.51
CA ASP A 36 1.15 26.59 6.31
C ASP A 36 2.30 27.30 7.04
N LYS A 37 3.35 26.56 7.42
CA LYS A 37 4.54 27.12 8.09
C LYS A 37 5.64 27.53 7.12
N MET A 38 5.53 27.23 5.82
CA MET A 38 6.53 27.67 4.85
C MET A 38 6.51 29.19 4.68
N GLY A 39 7.68 29.81 4.78
CA GLY A 39 7.87 31.24 4.49
C GLY A 39 7.54 32.18 5.64
N CYS A 40 7.10 31.68 6.80
CA CYS A 40 6.81 32.52 7.97
C CYS A 40 8.05 32.94 8.79
N TRP A 41 9.26 32.56 8.35
CA TRP A 41 10.50 32.72 9.12
C TRP A 41 11.23 34.05 8.93
N GLY A 42 10.65 34.97 8.15
CA GLY A 42 11.25 36.29 7.89
C GLY A 42 12.26 36.29 6.75
N GLY A 43 12.53 37.48 6.21
CA GLY A 43 13.47 37.71 5.10
C GLY A 43 14.87 38.12 5.53
N ASP A 44 15.15 38.11 6.83
CA ASP A 44 16.48 38.35 7.37
C ASP A 44 17.43 37.18 7.08
N GLU A 45 18.69 37.31 7.47
CA GLU A 45 19.70 36.28 7.24
C GLU A 45 19.33 34.95 7.93
N ILE A 46 18.79 35.03 9.14
CA ILE A 46 18.37 33.88 9.92
C ILE A 46 17.20 33.17 9.23
N GLY A 47 16.15 33.90 8.84
CA GLY A 47 14.99 33.36 8.15
C GLY A 47 15.33 32.72 6.80
N ARG A 48 16.22 33.35 6.01
CA ARG A 48 16.72 32.78 4.75
C ARG A 48 17.54 31.51 4.96
N SER A 49 18.45 31.52 5.95
CA SER A 49 19.27 30.35 6.30
C SER A 49 18.40 29.17 6.74
N PHE A 50 17.43 29.42 7.62
CA PHE A 50 16.48 28.41 8.07
C PHE A 50 15.66 27.85 6.91
N SER A 51 15.08 28.72 6.07
CA SER A 51 14.30 28.32 4.90
C SER A 51 15.10 27.42 3.95
N SER A 52 16.35 27.77 3.67
CA SER A 52 17.22 26.99 2.78
C SER A 52 17.49 25.57 3.32
N ARG A 53 17.60 25.43 4.65
CA ARG A 53 17.89 24.15 5.30
C ARG A 53 16.64 23.31 5.58
N TYR A 54 15.49 23.95 5.75
CA TYR A 54 14.24 23.27 6.10
C TYR A 54 13.48 22.76 4.88
N ARG A 55 13.51 23.51 3.77
CA ARG A 55 12.65 23.26 2.61
C ARG A 55 12.89 21.91 1.95
N GLU A 56 14.15 21.56 1.69
CA GLU A 56 14.48 20.31 1.00
C GLU A 56 14.21 19.06 1.85
N PRO A 57 14.64 18.97 3.13
CA PRO A 57 14.31 17.81 3.97
C PRO A 57 12.80 17.65 4.17
N SER A 58 12.07 18.76 4.37
CA SER A 58 10.62 18.71 4.53
C SER A 58 9.91 18.23 3.26
N SER A 59 10.33 18.66 2.06
CA SER A 59 9.77 18.14 0.82
C SER A 59 10.05 16.66 0.62
N GLN A 60 11.27 16.20 0.90
CA GLN A 60 11.62 14.77 0.77
C GLN A 60 10.77 13.87 1.68
N VAL A 61 10.51 14.30 2.92
CA VAL A 61 9.63 13.56 3.83
C VAL A 61 8.19 13.51 3.32
N LEU A 62 7.67 14.63 2.81
CA LEU A 62 6.32 14.66 2.25
C LEU A 62 6.19 13.77 1.01
N ASP A 63 7.19 13.76 0.14
CA ASP A 63 7.18 12.92 -1.07
C ASP A 63 7.21 11.42 -0.73
N LEU A 64 7.96 11.04 0.32
CA LEU A 64 7.95 9.67 0.84
C LEU A 64 6.57 9.30 1.39
N LEU A 65 5.94 10.20 2.15
CA LEU A 65 4.61 9.96 2.73
C LEU A 65 3.53 9.82 1.65
N ASP A 66 3.60 10.61 0.59
CA ASP A 66 2.66 10.53 -0.53
C ASP A 66 2.81 9.23 -1.34
N ALA A 67 4.02 8.64 -1.38
CA ALA A 67 4.27 7.40 -2.10
C ALA A 67 3.80 6.14 -1.36
N LEU A 68 3.73 6.18 -0.02
CA LEU A 68 3.43 5.02 0.82
C LEU A 68 2.03 4.40 0.57
N PRO A 69 0.93 5.17 0.44
CA PRO A 69 -0.37 4.60 0.14
C PRO A 69 -0.36 3.76 -1.13
N GLY A 70 0.27 4.25 -2.21
CA GLY A 70 0.39 3.53 -3.48
C GLY A 70 1.11 2.19 -3.32
N GLN A 71 2.23 2.16 -2.59
CA GLN A 71 2.97 0.92 -2.33
C GLN A 71 2.15 -0.11 -1.56
N LEU A 72 1.30 0.33 -0.62
CA LEU A 72 0.41 -0.57 0.12
C LEU A 72 -0.73 -1.12 -0.74
N LEU A 73 -1.26 -0.30 -1.66
CA LEU A 73 -2.25 -0.74 -2.65
C LEU A 73 -1.65 -1.74 -3.65
N ASP A 74 -0.40 -1.54 -4.08
CA ASP A 74 0.31 -2.51 -4.92
C ASP A 74 0.49 -3.86 -4.20
N MET A 75 0.82 -3.83 -2.90
CA MET A 75 0.91 -5.05 -2.09
C MET A 75 -0.44 -5.74 -1.94
N ARG A 76 -1.52 -4.98 -1.73
CA ARG A 76 -2.90 -5.49 -1.74
C ARG A 76 -3.19 -6.23 -3.04
N ASP A 77 -2.92 -5.59 -4.18
CA ASP A 77 -3.23 -6.17 -5.49
C ASP A 77 -2.50 -7.49 -5.73
N ARG A 78 -1.23 -7.58 -5.30
CA ARG A 78 -0.46 -8.83 -5.35
C ARG A 78 -1.06 -9.93 -4.48
N LEU A 79 -1.55 -9.60 -3.27
CA LEU A 79 -2.20 -10.58 -2.40
C LEU A 79 -3.52 -11.09 -3.00
N GLN A 80 -4.32 -10.20 -3.59
CA GLN A 80 -5.58 -10.57 -4.24
C GLN A 80 -5.36 -11.42 -5.49
N THR A 81 -4.38 -11.05 -6.33
CA THR A 81 -3.98 -11.89 -7.48
C THR A 81 -3.55 -13.27 -7.02
N THR A 82 -2.72 -13.36 -5.98
CA THR A 82 -2.29 -14.64 -5.41
C THR A 82 -3.50 -15.45 -4.91
N ALA A 83 -4.46 -14.83 -4.22
CA ALA A 83 -5.66 -15.51 -3.72
C ALA A 83 -6.49 -16.11 -4.86
N ARG A 84 -6.68 -15.34 -5.95
CA ARG A 84 -7.41 -15.78 -7.16
C ARG A 84 -6.70 -16.93 -7.87
N ASP A 85 -5.38 -16.86 -7.99
CA ASP A 85 -4.58 -17.93 -8.62
C ASP A 85 -4.72 -19.25 -7.86
N TYR A 86 -4.66 -19.22 -6.52
CA TYR A 86 -4.87 -20.41 -5.70
C TYR A 86 -6.29 -20.98 -5.82
N ALA A 87 -7.31 -20.12 -5.81
CA ALA A 87 -8.69 -20.55 -5.98
C ALA A 87 -8.92 -21.21 -7.35
N GLY A 88 -8.38 -20.63 -8.43
CA GLY A 88 -8.48 -21.18 -9.77
C GLY A 88 -7.77 -22.53 -9.94
N VAL A 89 -6.59 -22.70 -9.31
CA VAL A 89 -5.89 -24.00 -9.30
C VAL A 89 -6.70 -25.06 -8.53
N ASP A 90 -7.30 -24.70 -7.40
CA ASP A 90 -8.12 -25.62 -6.61
C ASP A 90 -9.39 -26.05 -7.37
N GLU A 91 -10.10 -25.11 -7.99
CA GLU A 91 -11.27 -25.38 -8.84
C GLU A 91 -10.91 -26.25 -10.05
N HIS A 92 -9.80 -25.96 -10.73
CA HIS A 92 -9.33 -26.75 -11.86
C HIS A 92 -9.04 -28.20 -11.44
N ASN A 93 -8.33 -28.39 -10.33
CA ASN A 93 -8.02 -29.72 -9.81
C ASN A 93 -9.27 -30.45 -9.35
N ALA A 94 -10.22 -29.77 -8.70
CA ALA A 94 -11.50 -30.35 -8.30
C ALA A 94 -12.32 -30.81 -9.52
N GLY A 95 -12.32 -30.04 -10.62
CA GLY A 95 -12.97 -30.42 -11.88
C GLY A 95 -12.35 -31.65 -12.55
N LEU A 96 -11.02 -31.82 -12.45
CA LEU A 96 -10.32 -33.02 -12.95
C LEU A 96 -10.68 -34.28 -12.14
N VAL A 97 -10.79 -34.15 -10.81
CA VAL A 97 -11.16 -35.27 -9.93
C VAL A 97 -12.65 -35.61 -10.01
N GLY A 98 -13.50 -34.61 -10.25
CA GLY A 98 -14.95 -34.79 -10.43
C GLY A 98 -15.37 -35.31 -11.80
N SER A 99 -14.45 -35.40 -12.77
CA SER A 99 -14.72 -35.96 -14.10
C SER A 99 -14.72 -37.49 -14.05
N PRO A 100 -15.77 -38.17 -14.57
CA PRO A 100 -15.99 -39.61 -14.37
C PRO A 100 -14.99 -40.58 -15.05
N ASP A 101 -13.91 -40.08 -15.69
CA ASP A 101 -12.90 -40.91 -16.36
C ASP A 101 -11.68 -41.26 -15.49
N ALA A 102 -11.63 -40.84 -14.23
CA ALA A 102 -10.53 -41.19 -13.31
C ALA A 102 -10.76 -42.57 -12.64
N GLY A 103 -10.92 -43.63 -13.43
CA GLY A 103 -11.18 -44.96 -12.88
C GLY A 103 -11.42 -46.07 -13.88
N SER A 104 -10.54 -46.23 -14.88
CA SER A 104 -10.42 -47.50 -15.60
C SER A 104 -9.01 -48.06 -15.44
N ARG A 105 -8.87 -48.97 -14.48
CA ARG A 105 -7.82 -50.00 -14.45
C ARG A 105 -8.32 -51.21 -13.70
#